data_AF-A0A2G8KE49-F1
#
_entry.id   AF-A0A2G8KE49-F1
#
_cell.length_a   1.000
_cell.length_b   1.000
_cell.length_c   1.000
_cell.angle_alpha   90.00
_cell.angle_beta   90.00
_cell.angle_gamma   90.00
#
_symmetry.space_group_name_H-M   'P 1'
#
loop_
_entity.id
_entity.type
_entity.pdbx_description
1 polymer ?
#
loop_
_entity_poly.entity_id
_entity_poly.type
_entity_poly.pdbx_seq_one_letter_code
_entity_poly.pdbx_strand_id
1 'polypeptide(L)'
;MYPQTKIKPEMEEFLAKLSEKVTVGLVGGSDHCKILEQMGGDYALEKYSYIFSENGVIAYKDGKLFHEMSIAKHMGEEKLQDFINFSLKYLSELRLPVKRGVFIEFRKGMLNVCPVGRSCTQAERLQFAELDGKEKIREKMVEAFEKKFADSGLQFSIGAD
;
A
#
# COMPACT_ATOMS: atom_id res chain seq x y z
N MET A 1 10.86 15.85 5.98
CA MET A 1 10.67 16.11 4.54
C MET A 1 9.40 15.36 4.15
N TYR A 2 8.34 16.06 3.70
CA TYR A 2 7.07 15.39 3.41
C TYR A 2 7.21 14.48 2.18
N PRO A 3 6.82 13.20 2.26
CA PRO A 3 7.06 12.20 1.21
C PRO A 3 6.14 12.31 -0.04
N GLN A 4 5.59 13.49 -0.32
CA GLN A 4 4.58 13.71 -1.38
C GLN A 4 4.94 14.85 -2.35
N THR A 5 6.21 15.22 -2.49
CA THR A 5 6.62 16.26 -3.43
C THR A 5 6.82 15.70 -4.84
N LYS A 6 6.47 16.48 -5.86
CA LYS A 6 6.78 16.16 -7.27
C LYS A 6 8.29 16.04 -7.50
N ILE A 7 8.65 15.30 -8.55
CA ILE A 7 10.03 15.19 -9.04
C ILE A 7 10.63 16.58 -9.29
N LYS A 8 11.89 16.76 -8.89
CA LYS A 8 12.61 18.02 -9.14
C LYS A 8 13.07 18.06 -10.61
N PRO A 9 13.09 19.24 -11.26
CA PRO A 9 13.57 19.38 -12.64
C PRO A 9 14.96 18.79 -12.88
N GLU A 10 15.88 18.96 -11.92
CA GLU A 10 17.25 18.42 -11.98
C GLU A 10 17.28 16.88 -12.07
N MET A 11 16.39 16.20 -11.33
CA MET A 11 16.27 14.75 -11.37
C MET A 11 15.59 14.29 -12.67
N GLU A 12 14.60 15.04 -13.15
CA GLU A 12 13.94 14.73 -14.42
C GLU A 12 14.91 14.84 -15.60
N GLU A 13 15.75 15.87 -15.63
CA GLU A 13 16.78 16.04 -16.66
C GLU A 13 17.84 14.93 -16.60
N PHE A 14 18.25 14.55 -15.39
CA PHE A 14 19.18 13.45 -15.18
C PHE A 14 18.62 12.12 -15.72
N LEU A 15 17.36 11.79 -15.40
CA LEU A 15 16.71 10.56 -15.85
C LEU A 15 16.51 10.55 -17.37
N ALA A 16 16.23 11.69 -17.99
CA ALA A 16 16.14 11.81 -19.45
C ALA A 16 17.50 11.56 -20.14
N LYS A 17 18.59 12.11 -19.60
CA LYS A 17 19.95 11.82 -20.12
C LYS A 17 20.37 10.37 -19.89
N LEU A 18 19.89 9.76 -18.81
CA LEU A 18 20.17 8.36 -18.50
C LEU A 18 19.42 7.41 -19.46
N SER A 19 18.18 7.75 -19.83
CA SER A 19 17.35 6.90 -20.71
C SER A 19 17.87 6.79 -22.14
N GLU A 20 18.72 7.73 -22.59
CA GLU A 20 19.46 7.63 -23.86
C GLU A 20 20.50 6.50 -23.86
N LYS A 21 20.97 6.06 -22.69
CA LYS A 21 22.03 5.06 -22.55
C LYS A 21 21.54 3.71 -22.04
N VAL A 22 20.50 3.71 -21.21
CA VAL A 22 19.97 2.50 -20.56
C VAL A 22 18.45 2.58 -20.45
N THR A 23 17.79 1.42 -20.34
CA THR A 23 16.37 1.39 -20.00
C THR A 23 16.18 1.85 -18.55
N VAL A 24 15.31 2.85 -18.35
CA VAL A 24 14.93 3.36 -17.04
C VAL A 24 13.50 2.92 -16.71
N GLY A 25 13.30 2.43 -15.48
CA GLY A 25 12.00 2.06 -14.97
C GLY A 25 11.72 2.65 -13.60
N LEU A 26 10.44 2.85 -13.30
CA LEU A 26 9.98 3.34 -12.00
C LEU A 26 9.36 2.18 -11.22
N VAL A 27 9.61 2.14 -9.91
CA VAL A 27 8.97 1.18 -8.99
C VAL A 27 8.55 1.89 -7.72
N GLY A 28 7.33 1.62 -7.26
CA GLY A 28 6.84 2.15 -6.00
C GLY A 28 5.68 1.34 -5.42
N GLY A 29 5.54 1.37 -4.09
CA GLY A 29 4.42 0.74 -3.38
C GLY A 29 3.12 1.54 -3.43
N SER A 30 3.17 2.77 -3.94
CA SER A 30 2.00 3.60 -4.16
C SER A 30 1.13 3.08 -5.30
N ASP A 31 -0.15 3.48 -5.28
CA ASP A 31 -1.03 3.30 -6.43
C ASP A 31 -0.49 4.03 -7.68
N HIS A 32 -0.95 3.60 -8.85
CA HIS A 32 -0.48 4.11 -10.14
C HIS A 32 -0.66 5.62 -10.26
N CYS A 33 -1.83 6.14 -9.87
CA CYS A 33 -2.15 7.57 -9.95
C CYS A 33 -1.17 8.43 -9.16
N LYS A 34 -0.78 8.01 -7.94
CA LYS A 34 0.21 8.74 -7.14
C LYS A 34 1.60 8.74 -7.76
N ILE A 35 2.03 7.61 -8.33
CA ILE A 35 3.32 7.56 -9.03
C ILE A 35 3.30 8.54 -10.21
N LEU A 36 2.23 8.56 -11.00
CA LEU A 36 2.11 9.52 -12.09
C LEU A 36 2.10 10.97 -11.58
N GLU A 37 1.31 11.29 -10.55
CA GLU A 37 1.27 12.64 -9.96
C GLU A 37 2.65 13.14 -9.53
N GLN A 38 3.43 12.28 -8.88
CA GLN A 38 4.81 12.59 -8.46
C GLN A 38 5.75 12.78 -9.65
N MET A 39 5.48 12.12 -10.77
CA MET A 39 6.34 12.07 -11.95
C MET A 39 5.88 12.96 -13.11
N GLY A 40 4.99 13.92 -12.83
CA GLY A 40 4.55 14.91 -13.82
C GLY A 40 3.30 14.53 -14.62
N GLY A 41 2.55 13.53 -14.18
CA GLY A 41 1.30 13.05 -14.78
C GLY A 41 1.52 11.96 -15.82
N ASP A 42 0.58 11.84 -16.76
CA ASP A 42 0.57 10.81 -17.81
C ASP A 42 1.82 10.84 -18.70
N TYR A 43 2.51 11.98 -18.77
CA TYR A 43 3.78 12.13 -19.46
C TYR A 43 4.86 11.12 -19.00
N ALA A 44 4.77 10.65 -17.75
CA ALA A 44 5.66 9.60 -17.25
C ALA A 44 5.49 8.27 -18.01
N LEU A 45 4.29 7.95 -18.51
CA LEU A 45 4.03 6.72 -19.28
C LEU A 45 4.80 6.66 -20.60
N GLU A 46 5.12 7.83 -21.17
CA GLU A 46 5.88 7.94 -22.41
C GLU A 46 7.39 7.96 -22.15
N LYS A 47 7.82 8.57 -21.04
CA LYS A 47 9.24 8.73 -20.70
C LYS A 47 9.91 7.48 -20.16
N TYR A 48 9.18 6.66 -19.40
CA TYR A 48 9.74 5.51 -18.72
C TYR A 48 9.28 4.23 -19.38
N SER A 49 10.23 3.44 -19.88
CA SER A 49 9.93 2.16 -20.55
C SER A 49 9.23 1.18 -19.63
N TYR A 50 9.42 1.27 -18.30
CA TYR A 50 8.72 0.46 -17.33
C TYR A 50 8.18 1.29 -16.16
N ILE A 51 6.94 1.03 -15.75
CA ILE A 51 6.35 1.59 -14.53
C ILE A 51 5.69 0.47 -13.75
N PHE A 52 6.22 0.20 -12.54
CA PHE A 52 5.74 -0.81 -11.61
C PHE A 52 5.07 -0.13 -10.42
N SER A 53 3.75 -0.15 -10.39
CA SER A 53 2.94 0.39 -9.29
C SER A 53 2.51 -0.73 -8.34
N GLU A 54 2.21 -0.39 -7.09
CA GLU A 54 1.90 -1.36 -6.03
C GLU A 54 2.95 -2.50 -5.97
N ASN A 55 4.24 -2.15 -6.04
CA ASN A 55 5.37 -3.08 -6.09
C ASN A 55 5.34 -4.08 -7.27
N GLY A 56 4.75 -3.67 -8.41
CA GLY A 56 4.72 -4.47 -9.64
C GLY A 56 3.46 -5.31 -9.83
N VAL A 57 2.50 -5.21 -8.90
CA VAL A 57 1.15 -5.77 -9.07
C VAL A 57 0.47 -5.19 -10.31
N ILE A 58 0.77 -3.93 -10.63
CA ILE A 58 0.46 -3.29 -11.91
C ILE A 58 1.78 -2.94 -12.58
N ALA A 59 1.97 -3.40 -13.82
CA ALA A 59 3.14 -3.08 -14.61
C ALA A 59 2.79 -2.59 -16.01
N TYR A 60 3.35 -1.45 -16.36
CA TYR A 60 3.32 -0.86 -17.69
C TYR A 60 4.68 -1.02 -18.36
N LYS A 61 4.65 -1.28 -19.67
CA LYS A 61 5.80 -1.28 -20.55
C LYS A 61 5.47 -0.44 -21.78
N ASP A 62 6.28 0.57 -22.05
CA ASP A 62 6.10 1.48 -23.19
C ASP A 62 4.67 2.06 -23.26
N GLY A 63 4.19 2.56 -22.11
CA GLY A 63 2.84 3.10 -21.93
C GLY A 63 1.71 2.06 -21.94
N LYS A 64 1.99 0.77 -22.14
CA LYS A 64 0.99 -0.30 -22.23
C LYS A 64 0.99 -1.18 -21.00
N LEU A 65 -0.19 -1.43 -20.44
CA LEU A 65 -0.37 -2.40 -19.37
C LEU A 65 0.00 -3.80 -19.90
N PHE A 66 1.00 -4.43 -19.29
CA PHE A 66 1.44 -5.78 -19.68
C PHE A 66 1.34 -6.78 -18.54
N HIS A 67 1.23 -6.32 -17.30
CA HIS A 67 0.98 -7.17 -16.15
C HIS A 67 -0.02 -6.53 -15.20
N GLU A 68 -0.99 -7.32 -14.79
CA GLU A 68 -1.98 -6.96 -13.79
C GLU A 68 -2.30 -8.20 -12.96
N MET A 69 -2.03 -8.12 -11.66
CA MET A 69 -2.47 -9.12 -10.70
C MET A 69 -3.37 -8.47 -9.65
N SER A 70 -4.15 -9.28 -8.95
CA SER A 70 -4.84 -8.84 -7.75
C SER A 70 -4.75 -9.89 -6.66
N ILE A 71 -4.81 -9.46 -5.40
CA ILE A 71 -4.85 -10.38 -4.26
C ILE A 71 -6.06 -11.31 -4.35
N ALA A 72 -7.20 -10.84 -4.88
CA ALA A 72 -8.37 -11.69 -5.13
C ALA A 72 -8.10 -12.81 -6.13
N LYS A 73 -7.47 -12.48 -7.26
CA LYS A 73 -7.12 -13.49 -8.27
C LYS A 73 -6.08 -14.48 -7.75
N HIS A 74 -5.14 -14.01 -6.93
CA HIS A 74 -4.06 -14.84 -6.39
C HIS A 74 -4.53 -15.76 -5.26
N MET A 75 -5.29 -15.22 -4.30
CA MET A 75 -5.71 -15.94 -3.08
C MET A 75 -7.01 -16.72 -3.26
N GLY A 76 -7.92 -16.23 -4.11
CA GLY A 76 -9.30 -16.70 -4.18
C GLY A 76 -10.20 -16.09 -3.10
N GLU A 77 -11.49 -16.00 -3.40
CA GLU A 77 -12.49 -15.36 -2.54
C GLU A 77 -12.70 -16.05 -1.19
N GLU A 78 -12.57 -17.38 -1.12
CA GLU A 78 -12.76 -18.13 0.13
C GLU A 78 -11.74 -17.72 1.19
N LYS A 79 -10.44 -17.74 0.84
CA LYS A 79 -9.36 -17.32 1.75
C LYS A 79 -9.44 -15.85 2.10
N LEU A 80 -9.85 -15.00 1.16
CA LEU A 80 -10.04 -13.58 1.43
C LEU A 80 -11.18 -13.32 2.41
N GLN A 81 -12.33 -13.98 2.23
CA GLN A 81 -13.45 -13.86 3.15
C GLN A 81 -13.07 -14.36 4.55
N ASP A 82 -12.33 -15.46 4.66
CA ASP A 82 -11.82 -15.94 5.95
C ASP A 82 -10.94 -14.90 6.65
N PHE A 83 -10.01 -14.28 5.89
CA PHE A 83 -9.15 -13.23 6.42
C PHE A 83 -9.94 -11.98 6.84
N ILE A 84 -10.87 -11.53 6.00
CA ILE A 84 -11.71 -10.36 6.27
C ILE A 84 -12.60 -10.62 7.49
N ASN A 85 -13.26 -11.78 7.58
CA ASN A 85 -14.11 -12.15 8.70
C ASN A 85 -13.33 -12.21 10.01
N PHE A 86 -12.14 -12.83 10.00
CA PHE A 86 -11.27 -12.85 11.17
C PHE A 86 -10.85 -11.44 11.60
N SER A 87 -10.43 -10.61 10.63
CA SER A 87 -10.02 -9.23 10.89
C SER A 87 -11.18 -8.40 11.47
N LEU A 88 -12.38 -8.46 10.89
CA LEU A 88 -13.56 -7.76 11.39
C LEU A 88 -13.92 -8.19 12.81
N LYS A 89 -13.87 -9.51 13.10
CA LYS A 89 -14.12 -10.02 14.44
C LYS A 89 -13.10 -9.48 15.44
N TYR A 90 -11.80 -9.62 15.14
CA TYR A 90 -10.72 -9.11 15.99
C TYR A 90 -10.90 -7.61 16.29
N LEU A 91 -11.18 -6.83 15.25
CA LEU A 91 -11.38 -5.39 15.36
C LEU A 91 -12.64 -5.01 16.14
N SER A 92 -13.69 -5.84 16.14
CA SER A 92 -14.92 -5.59 16.90
C SER A 92 -14.69 -5.68 18.42
N GLU A 93 -13.80 -6.58 18.84
CA GLU A 93 -13.45 -6.87 20.24
C GLU A 93 -12.44 -5.87 20.80
N LEU A 94 -11.61 -5.26 19.95
CA LEU A 94 -10.65 -4.23 20.37
C LEU A 94 -11.35 -3.02 20.99
N ARG A 95 -10.84 -2.47 22.09
CA ARG A 95 -11.32 -1.21 22.67
C ARG A 95 -10.25 -0.15 22.49
N LEU A 96 -10.63 0.95 21.84
CA LEU A 96 -9.76 2.08 21.54
C LEU A 96 -10.46 3.35 22.03
N PRO A 97 -9.71 4.43 22.34
CA PRO A 97 -10.29 5.73 22.67
C PRO A 97 -11.24 6.24 21.59
N VAL A 98 -10.91 5.96 20.32
CA VAL A 98 -11.73 6.27 19.16
C VAL A 98 -11.73 5.12 18.17
N LYS A 99 -12.86 4.92 17.50
CA LYS A 99 -13.00 4.10 16.28
C LYS A 99 -13.74 4.92 15.25
N ARG A 100 -13.31 4.85 13.99
CA ARG A 100 -13.91 5.56 12.87
C ARG A 100 -14.42 4.54 11.85
N GLY A 101 -14.03 4.64 10.59
CA GLY A 101 -14.42 3.73 9.53
C GLY A 101 -13.26 3.44 8.59
N VAL A 102 -13.51 2.61 7.57
CA VAL A 102 -12.48 2.10 6.66
C VAL A 102 -11.40 1.34 7.45
N PHE A 103 -11.84 0.30 8.17
CA PHE A 103 -10.97 -0.56 8.96
C PHE A 103 -10.21 -1.57 8.11
N ILE A 104 -10.83 -2.03 7.04
CA ILE A 104 -10.23 -2.89 6.03
C ILE A 104 -10.42 -2.18 4.71
N GLU A 105 -9.31 -1.84 4.06
CA GLU A 105 -9.31 -1.27 2.72
C GLU A 105 -8.76 -2.31 1.75
N PHE A 106 -9.58 -2.66 0.77
CA PHE A 106 -9.19 -3.54 -0.32
C PHE A 106 -8.41 -2.74 -1.35
N ARG A 107 -7.14 -3.11 -1.57
CA ARG A 107 -6.33 -2.62 -2.68
C ARG A 107 -6.08 -3.76 -3.64
N LYS A 108 -5.51 -3.44 -4.80
CA LYS A 108 -5.32 -4.43 -5.84
C LYS A 108 -4.36 -5.53 -5.39
N GLY A 109 -3.21 -5.14 -4.83
CA GLY A 109 -2.19 -6.09 -4.39
C GLY A 109 -2.26 -6.54 -2.93
N MET A 110 -3.07 -5.86 -2.10
CA MET A 110 -3.01 -6.03 -0.65
C MET A 110 -4.32 -5.64 0.03
N LEU A 111 -4.47 -6.06 1.29
CA LEU A 111 -5.47 -5.54 2.21
C LEU A 111 -4.77 -4.64 3.24
N ASN A 112 -5.26 -3.42 3.42
CA ASN A 112 -4.81 -2.57 4.51
C ASN A 112 -5.79 -2.70 5.68
N VAL A 113 -5.30 -3.13 6.85
CA VAL A 113 -6.08 -3.24 8.08
C VAL A 113 -5.64 -2.13 9.05
N CYS A 114 -6.58 -1.26 9.45
CA CYS A 114 -6.34 -0.09 10.27
C CYS A 114 -7.24 -0.13 11.52
N PRO A 115 -6.71 -0.40 12.74
CA PRO A 115 -7.54 -0.58 13.93
C PRO A 115 -8.40 0.63 14.32
N VAL A 116 -7.85 1.85 14.18
CA VAL A 116 -8.58 3.10 14.43
C VAL A 116 -9.54 3.46 13.29
N GLY A 117 -9.30 2.92 12.08
CA GLY A 117 -9.99 3.24 10.83
C GLY A 117 -9.33 4.37 10.05
N ARG A 118 -9.18 4.21 8.73
CA ARG A 118 -8.49 5.21 7.87
C ARG A 118 -9.21 6.55 7.76
N SER A 119 -10.51 6.61 8.08
CA SER A 119 -11.28 7.86 8.08
C SER A 119 -11.08 8.71 9.35
N CYS A 120 -10.11 8.37 10.21
CA CYS A 120 -9.74 9.19 11.35
C CYS A 120 -9.09 10.52 10.97
N THR A 121 -9.21 11.50 11.85
CA THR A 121 -8.51 12.77 11.72
C THR A 121 -7.02 12.62 12.01
N GLN A 122 -6.20 13.61 11.62
CA GLN A 122 -4.78 13.59 11.92
C GLN A 122 -4.50 13.53 13.43
N ALA A 123 -5.29 14.25 14.24
CA ALA A 123 -5.14 14.25 15.70
C ALA A 123 -5.46 12.86 16.30
N GLU A 124 -6.52 12.21 15.82
CA GLU A 124 -6.89 10.85 16.22
C GLU A 124 -5.84 9.82 15.80
N ARG A 125 -5.25 10.00 14.61
CA ARG A 125 -4.14 9.14 14.15
C ARG A 125 -2.93 9.25 15.06
N LEU A 126 -2.53 10.48 15.43
CA LEU A 126 -1.39 10.70 16.33
C LEU A 126 -1.67 10.11 17.73
N GLN A 127 -2.89 10.26 18.23
CA GLN A 127 -3.32 9.65 19.49
C GLN A 127 -3.24 8.11 19.41
N PHE A 128 -3.70 7.52 18.31
CA PHE A 128 -3.59 6.08 18.09
C PHE A 128 -2.13 5.62 17.98
N ALA A 129 -1.28 6.36 17.28
CA ALA A 129 0.15 6.03 17.15
C ALA A 129 0.86 6.04 18.52
N GLU A 130 0.55 7.00 19.39
CA GLU A 130 1.08 7.03 20.75
C GLU A 130 0.61 5.82 21.58
N LEU A 131 -0.69 5.50 21.50
CA LEU A 131 -1.27 4.34 22.19
C LEU A 131 -0.66 3.03 21.68
N ASP A 132 -0.58 2.86 20.37
CA ASP A 132 -0.01 1.68 19.73
C ASP A 132 1.47 1.51 20.08
N GLY A 133 2.23 2.60 20.17
CA GLY A 133 3.62 2.57 20.62
C GLY A 133 3.79 2.02 22.05
N LYS A 134 2.81 2.26 22.92
CA LYS A 134 2.81 1.78 24.32
C LYS A 134 2.23 0.37 24.46
N GLU A 135 1.12 0.10 23.78
CA GLU A 135 0.32 -1.12 23.97
C GLU A 135 0.59 -2.20 22.92
N LYS A 136 1.32 -1.87 21.86
CA LYS A 136 1.70 -2.78 20.76
C LYS A 136 0.50 -3.44 20.10
N ILE A 137 -0.53 -2.65 19.82
CA ILE A 137 -1.83 -3.13 19.33
C ILE A 137 -1.67 -3.79 17.94
N ARG A 138 -0.97 -3.12 17.02
CA ARG A 138 -0.73 -3.63 15.65
C ARG A 138 0.20 -4.84 15.65
N GLU A 139 1.22 -4.87 16.50
CA GLU A 139 2.12 -6.02 16.64
C GLU A 139 1.35 -7.26 17.10
N LYS A 140 0.57 -7.16 18.18
CA LYS A 140 -0.29 -8.26 18.65
C LYS A 140 -1.32 -8.71 17.62
N MET A 141 -1.86 -7.77 16.84
CA MET A 141 -2.79 -8.08 15.75
C MET A 141 -2.11 -8.86 14.63
N VAL A 142 -0.90 -8.44 14.23
CA VAL A 142 -0.09 -9.15 13.23
C VAL A 142 0.27 -10.55 13.72
N GLU A 143 0.70 -10.73 14.96
CA GLU A 143 0.96 -12.05 15.55
C GLU A 143 -0.28 -12.95 15.50
N ALA A 144 -1.47 -12.40 15.79
CA ALA A 144 -2.73 -13.13 15.69
C ALA A 144 -3.06 -13.54 14.25
N PHE A 145 -2.78 -12.67 13.27
CA PHE A 145 -2.94 -12.98 11.84
C PHE A 145 -1.96 -14.05 11.38
N GLU A 146 -0.67 -13.91 11.69
CA GLU A 146 0.36 -14.89 11.35
C GLU A 146 0.03 -16.26 11.92
N LYS A 147 -0.41 -16.33 13.18
CA LYS A 147 -0.84 -17.58 13.80
C LYS A 147 -2.05 -18.20 13.13
N LYS A 148 -3.06 -17.39 12.76
CA LYS A 148 -4.31 -17.90 12.16
C LYS A 148 -4.13 -18.29 10.69
N PHE A 149 -3.24 -17.63 9.97
CA PHE A 149 -3.07 -17.73 8.53
C PHE A 149 -1.66 -18.20 8.12
N ALA A 150 -0.97 -18.96 8.98
CA ALA A 150 0.40 -19.44 8.76
C ALA A 150 0.60 -20.11 7.39
N ASP A 151 -0.37 -20.93 6.95
CA ASP A 151 -0.29 -21.69 5.70
C ASP A 151 -0.92 -20.97 4.49
N SER A 152 -1.29 -19.71 4.65
CA SER A 152 -1.99 -18.94 3.60
C SER A 152 -1.06 -18.38 2.52
N GLY A 153 0.24 -18.26 2.82
CA GLY A 153 1.20 -17.53 1.98
C GLY A 153 1.11 -16.00 2.12
N LEU A 154 0.26 -15.48 3.01
CA LEU A 154 0.17 -14.05 3.29
C LEU A 154 1.40 -13.56 4.08
N GLN A 155 1.85 -12.36 3.75
CA GLN A 155 2.85 -11.62 4.52
C GLN A 155 2.19 -10.41 5.15
N PHE A 156 2.54 -10.13 6.40
CA PHE A 156 2.01 -9.02 7.18
C PHE A 156 3.11 -8.00 7.41
N SER A 157 2.79 -6.72 7.19
CA SER A 157 3.73 -5.62 7.41
C SER A 157 3.00 -4.49 8.13
N ILE A 158 3.63 -3.97 9.17
CA ILE A 158 3.18 -2.75 9.83
C ILE A 158 3.74 -1.56 9.05
N GLY A 159 2.84 -0.74 8.50
CA GLY A 159 3.21 0.50 7.82
C GLY A 159 3.43 1.65 8.81
N ALA A 160 4.17 2.67 8.36
CA ALA A 160 4.36 3.92 9.12
C ALA A 160 3.07 4.76 9.19
N ASP A 161 2.91 5.51 10.28
CA ASP A 161 1.75 6.35 10.59
C ASP A 161 1.68 7.65 9.76
#